data_AF-A0A528N5A1-F1
#
_entry.id   AF-A0A528N5A1-F1
#
_cell.length_a   1.000
_cell.length_b   1.000
_cell.length_c   1.000
_cell.angle_alpha   90.00
_cell.angle_beta   90.00
_cell.angle_gamma   90.00
#
_symmetry.space_group_name_H-M   'P 1'
#
loop_
_entity.id
_entity.type
_entity.pdbx_description
1 polymer ?
#
loop_
_entity_poly.entity_id
_entity_poly.type
_entity_poly.pdbx_seq_one_letter_code
_entity_poly.pdbx_strand_id
1 'polypeptide(L)'
;QEPMVSLNPAVTIGEQMAEGLRLHSAMSRAEIKERSLAMLERIQIKDPGKCLAAYPHEFSGGMRQRIMLASVMLLKPRLLIADEPTTALDTLVQRDVLDLMV
;
A
#
# COMPACT_ATOMS: atom_id res chain seq x y z
N GLN A 1 16.28 -6.51 15.46
CA GLN A 1 16.08 -5.10 15.08
C GLN A 1 15.17 -5.13 13.85
N GLU A 2 13.98 -4.55 13.92
CA GLU A 2 12.97 -4.62 12.84
C GLU A 2 13.26 -3.51 11.82
N PRO A 3 13.82 -3.83 10.64
CA PRO A 3 14.00 -2.84 9.59
C PRO A 3 12.69 -2.72 8.80
N MET A 4 12.52 -1.60 8.12
CA MET A 4 11.38 -1.23 7.26
C MET A 4 10.27 -0.48 8.01
N VAL A 5 9.91 0.69 7.48
CA VAL A 5 8.94 1.64 8.02
C VAL A 5 7.57 0.97 8.12
N SER A 6 7.34 0.28 9.25
CA SER A 6 6.05 -0.22 9.68
C SER A 6 5.16 1.01 9.84
N LEU A 7 4.10 1.09 9.04
CA LEU A 7 3.17 2.22 8.96
C LEU A 7 3.12 3.06 10.25
N ASN A 8 3.31 4.38 10.14
CA ASN A 8 3.30 5.29 11.27
C ASN A 8 1.95 5.16 12.02
N PRO A 9 1.94 4.70 13.30
CA PRO A 9 0.70 4.42 14.02
C PRO A 9 -0.11 5.67 14.36
N ALA A 10 0.52 6.85 14.31
CA ALA A 10 -0.11 8.14 14.62
C ALA A 10 -0.78 8.80 13.40
N VAL A 11 -0.70 8.18 12.22
CA VAL A 11 -1.18 8.75 10.96
C VAL A 11 -2.10 7.75 10.27
N THR A 12 -3.14 8.23 9.60
CA THR A 12 -4.06 7.36 8.87
C THR A 12 -3.37 6.69 7.67
N ILE A 13 -3.94 5.58 7.19
CA ILE A 13 -3.43 4.89 6.00
C ILE A 13 -3.44 5.83 4.79
N GLY A 14 -4.50 6.60 4.61
CA GLY A 14 -4.65 7.49 3.45
C GLY A 14 -3.60 8.60 3.40
N GLU A 15 -3.25 9.20 4.54
CA GLU A 15 -2.21 10.23 4.58
C GLU A 15 -0.82 9.64 4.29
N GLN A 16 -0.54 8.44 4.78
CA GLN A 16 0.73 7.76 4.51
C GLN A 16 0.86 7.36 3.03
N MET A 17 -0.21 6.86 2.41
CA MET A 17 -0.25 6.56 0.97
C MET A 17 -0.14 7.84 0.12
N ALA A 18 -0.79 8.92 0.56
CA ALA A 18 -0.76 10.20 -0.12
C ALA A 18 0.62 10.86 -0.07
N GLU A 19 1.35 10.71 1.03
CA GLU A 19 2.64 11.38 1.21
C GLU A 19 3.66 10.97 0.16
N GLY A 20 3.80 9.66 -0.10
CA GLY A 20 4.71 9.16 -1.13
C GLY A 20 4.34 9.69 -2.52
N LEU A 21 3.04 9.68 -2.87
CA LEU A 21 2.59 10.20 -4.17
C LEU A 21 2.79 11.71 -4.29
N ARG A 22 2.57 12.47 -3.22
CA ARG A 22 2.74 13.92 -3.18
C ARG A 22 4.21 14.33 -3.33
N LEU A 23 5.14 13.55 -2.79
CA LEU A 23 6.58 13.80 -2.88
C LEU A 23 7.18 13.40 -4.24
N HIS A 24 6.62 12.37 -4.90
CA HIS A 24 7.21 11.78 -6.10
C HIS A 24 6.40 12.00 -7.39
N SER A 25 5.28 12.74 -7.36
CA SER A 25 4.45 13.00 -8.53
C SER A 25 3.84 14.41 -8.53
N ALA A 26 3.36 14.87 -9.69
CA ALA A 26 2.65 16.13 -9.85
C ALA A 26 1.11 15.98 -9.74
N MET A 27 0.64 14.90 -9.13
CA MET A 27 -0.80 14.59 -9.06
C MET A 27 -1.54 15.51 -8.10
N SER A 28 -2.77 15.85 -8.46
CA SER A 28 -3.72 16.53 -7.58
C SER A 28 -4.16 15.63 -6.42
N ARG A 29 -4.71 16.24 -5.36
CA ARG A 29 -5.26 15.50 -4.21
C ARG A 29 -6.35 14.49 -4.62
N ALA A 30 -7.15 14.83 -5.63
CA ALA A 30 -8.21 13.95 -6.13
C ALA A 30 -7.62 12.70 -6.80
N GLU A 31 -6.62 12.88 -7.68
CA GLU A 31 -5.93 11.78 -8.36
C GLU A 31 -5.18 10.87 -7.38
N ILE A 32 -4.53 11.46 -6.36
CA ILE A 32 -3.87 10.70 -5.29
C ILE A 32 -4.86 9.82 -4.54
N LYS A 33 -6.02 10.38 -4.18
CA LYS A 33 -7.09 9.64 -3.51
C LYS A 33 -7.61 8.50 -4.38
N GLU A 34 -7.90 8.77 -5.65
CA GLU A 34 -8.39 7.77 -6.60
C GLU A 34 -7.41 6.61 -6.78
N ARG A 35 -6.12 6.91 -6.96
CA ARG A 35 -5.08 5.88 -7.04
C ARG A 35 -4.95 5.05 -5.76
N SER A 36 -5.06 5.71 -4.61
CA SER A 36 -4.98 5.02 -3.32
C SER A 36 -6.17 4.08 -3.12
N LEU A 37 -7.39 4.51 -3.48
CA LEU A 37 -8.58 3.67 -3.48
C LEU A 37 -8.41 2.46 -4.41
N ALA A 38 -8.02 2.70 -5.66
CA ALA A 38 -7.80 1.63 -6.64
C ALA A 38 -6.76 0.60 -6.17
N MET A 39 -5.69 1.05 -5.51
CA MET A 39 -4.70 0.15 -4.93
C MET A 39 -5.29 -0.70 -3.79
N LEU A 40 -6.04 -0.09 -2.87
CA LEU A 40 -6.69 -0.83 -1.79
C LEU A 40 -7.75 -1.83 -2.30
N GLU A 41 -8.42 -1.52 -3.40
CA GLU A 41 -9.31 -2.47 -4.09
C GLU A 41 -8.55 -3.67 -4.67
N ARG A 42 -7.38 -3.43 -5.28
CA ARG A 42 -6.52 -4.51 -5.81
C ARG A 42 -6.13 -5.51 -4.74
N ILE A 43 -5.84 -5.04 -3.53
CA ILE A 43 -5.48 -5.89 -2.39
C ILE A 43 -6.70 -6.46 -1.64
N GLN A 44 -7.91 -6.34 -2.22
CA GLN A 44 -9.17 -6.89 -1.73
C GLN A 44 -9.63 -6.30 -0.39
N ILE A 45 -9.37 -5.01 -0.13
CA ILE A 45 -9.97 -4.30 0.99
C ILE A 45 -11.45 -4.06 0.69
N LYS A 46 -12.33 -4.58 1.55
CA LYS A 46 -13.80 -4.49 1.37
C LYS A 46 -14.32 -3.06 1.34
N ASP A 47 -13.73 -2.17 2.14
CA ASP A 47 -14.09 -0.76 2.21
C ASP A 47 -12.82 0.10 2.14
N PRO A 48 -12.34 0.41 0.92
CA PRO A 48 -11.16 1.23 0.69
C PRO A 48 -11.28 2.62 1.30
N GLY A 49 -12.48 3.22 1.25
CA GLY A 49 -12.74 4.54 1.80
C GLY A 49 -12.56 4.58 3.31
N LYS A 50 -13.13 3.60 4.02
CA LYS A 50 -12.92 3.43 5.46
C LYS A 50 -11.47 3.11 5.79
N CYS A 51 -10.80 2.31 4.97
CA CYS A 51 -9.39 1.99 5.17
C CYS A 51 -8.50 3.23 5.08
N LEU A 52 -8.71 4.14 4.11
CA LEU A 52 -7.95 5.39 4.04
C LEU A 52 -8.12 6.28 5.28
N ALA A 53 -9.30 6.24 5.91
CA ALA A 53 -9.58 7.01 7.13
C ALA A 53 -9.09 6.32 8.42
N ALA A 54 -8.76 5.02 8.35
CA ALA A 54 -8.35 4.22 9.50
C ALA A 54 -6.86 4.37 9.82
N TYR A 55 -6.49 4.03 11.05
CA TYR A 55 -5.13 3.97 11.54
C TYR A 55 -4.57 2.53 11.45
N PRO A 56 -3.23 2.37 11.37
CA PRO A 56 -2.61 1.05 11.25
C PRO A 56 -3.02 0.05 12.34
N HIS A 57 -3.16 0.51 13.58
CA HIS A 57 -3.47 -0.34 14.73
C HIS A 57 -4.88 -0.97 14.69
N GLU A 58 -5.75 -0.49 13.80
CA GLU A 58 -7.09 -1.07 13.59
C GLU A 58 -7.05 -2.35 12.74
N PHE A 59 -5.89 -2.71 12.19
CA PHE A 59 -5.71 -3.84 11.30
C PHE A 59 -4.82 -4.94 11.92
N SER A 60 -5.10 -6.19 11.54
CA SER A 60 -4.25 -7.33 11.92
C SER A 60 -2.82 -7.16 11.37
N GLY A 61 -1.84 -7.86 11.96
CA GLY A 61 -0.44 -7.81 11.49
C GLY A 61 -0.29 -8.09 9.99
N GLY A 62 -0.93 -9.16 9.51
CA GLY A 62 -0.91 -9.51 8.08
C GLY A 62 -1.59 -8.47 7.19
N MET A 63 -2.68 -7.85 7.65
CA MET A 63 -3.36 -6.79 6.89
C MET A 63 -2.50 -5.51 6.85
N ARG A 64 -1.84 -5.15 7.96
CA ARG A 64 -0.86 -4.05 7.98
C ARG A 64 0.29 -4.29 7.01
N GLN A 65 0.83 -5.51 6.94
CA GLN A 65 1.87 -5.87 5.97
C GLN A 65 1.37 -5.72 4.53
N ARG A 66 0.15 -6.18 4.22
CA ARG A 66 -0.46 -5.98 2.88
C ARG A 66 -0.62 -4.52 2.53
N ILE A 67 -1.14 -3.70 3.46
CA ILE A 67 -1.32 -2.26 3.24
C ILE A 67 0.04 -1.55 3.08
N MET A 68 1.04 -1.95 3.85
CA MET A 68 2.40 -1.42 3.73
C MET A 68 2.97 -1.70 2.34
N LEU A 69 2.91 -2.96 1.88
CA LEU A 69 3.38 -3.32 0.55
C LEU A 69 2.58 -2.61 -0.55
N ALA A 70 1.26 -2.50 -0.41
CA ALA A 70 0.42 -1.77 -1.34
C ALA A 70 0.82 -0.29 -1.44
N SER A 71 1.11 0.35 -0.31
CA SER A 71 1.60 1.73 -0.22
C SER A 71 2.94 1.91 -0.95
N VAL A 72 3.83 0.91 -0.87
CA VAL A 72 5.10 0.92 -1.61
C VAL A 72 4.87 0.70 -3.11
N MET A 73 4.07 -0.30 -3.48
CA MET A 73 3.76 -0.62 -4.88
C MET A 73 2.98 0.50 -5.58
N LEU A 74 2.24 1.31 -4.84
CA LEU A 74 1.55 2.51 -5.33
C LEU A 74 2.50 3.48 -6.03
N LEU A 75 3.77 3.55 -5.57
CA LEU A 75 4.81 4.40 -6.12
C LEU A 75 5.46 3.82 -7.39
N LYS A 76 5.09 2.60 -7.81
CA LYS A 76 5.66 1.87 -8.94
C LYS A 76 7.21 1.84 -8.90
N PRO A 77 7.81 1.32 -7.81
CA PRO A 77 9.26 1.27 -7.69
C PRO A 77 9.87 0.37 -8.76
N ARG A 78 11.05 0.75 -9.27
CA ARG A 78 11.81 -0.07 -10.23
C ARG A 78 12.51 -1.27 -9.59
N LEU A 79 12.69 -1.24 -8.27
CA LEU A 79 13.33 -2.28 -7.47
C LEU A 79 12.66 -2.30 -6.10
N LEU A 80 12.14 -3.47 -5.70
CA LEU A 80 11.61 -3.72 -4.37
C LEU A 80 12.50 -4.79 -3.71
N ILE A 81 13.13 -4.45 -2.59
CA ILE A 81 13.88 -5.41 -1.78
C ILE A 81 12.99 -5.78 -0.59
N ALA A 82 12.56 -7.03 -0.54
CA ALA A 82 11.73 -7.57 0.54
C ALA A 82 12.42 -8.81 1.12
N ASP A 83 12.49 -8.86 2.45
CA ASP A 83 12.95 -10.04 3.19
C ASP A 83 11.71 -10.90 3.49
N GLU A 84 11.75 -12.19 3.13
CA GLU A 84 10.59 -13.11 3.08
C GLU A 84 9.39 -12.63 2.21
N PRO A 85 9.59 -12.40 0.90
CA PRO A 85 8.58 -11.74 0.04
C PRO A 85 7.32 -12.58 -0.20
N THR A 86 7.41 -13.91 -0.18
CA THR A 86 6.36 -14.79 -0.72
C THR A 86 5.03 -14.65 -0.01
N THR A 87 4.95 -14.70 1.31
CA THR A 87 3.65 -14.69 2.03
C THR A 87 2.81 -13.45 1.75
N ALA A 88 3.45 -12.27 1.70
CA ALA A 88 2.75 -11.01 1.54
C ALA A 88 2.62 -10.62 0.06
N LEU A 89 3.61 -10.96 -0.76
CA LEU A 89 3.54 -10.81 -2.21
C LEU A 89 2.47 -11.75 -2.78
N ASP A 90 2.38 -13.02 -2.41
CA ASP A 90 1.36 -13.99 -2.88
C ASP A 90 -0.07 -13.45 -2.73
N THR A 91 -0.34 -12.68 -1.68
CA THR A 91 -1.66 -12.09 -1.45
C THR A 91 -1.96 -10.86 -2.32
N LEU A 92 -0.93 -10.16 -2.78
CA LEU A 92 -1.01 -9.12 -3.82
C LEU A 92 -0.96 -9.73 -5.24
N VAL A 93 -0.26 -10.85 -5.37
CA VAL A 93 0.05 -11.59 -6.59
C VAL A 93 -1.06 -12.49 -7.05
N GLN A 94 -2.03 -12.82 -6.19
CA GLN A 94 -3.22 -13.57 -6.59
C GLN A 94 -4.00 -12.95 -7.76
N ARG A 95 -3.69 -11.71 -8.18
CA ARG A 95 -4.07 -11.19 -9.50
C ARG A 95 -2.96 -10.54 -10.34
N ASP A 96 -1.88 -10.03 -9.75
CA ASP A 96 -1.06 -9.00 -10.43
C ASP A 96 0.42 -9.33 -10.74
N VAL A 97 0.94 -10.55 -10.49
CA VAL A 97 2.32 -10.86 -10.93
C VAL A 97 2.44 -11.40 -12.36
N LEU A 98 1.35 -11.58 -13.10
CA LEU A 98 1.46 -11.99 -14.51
C LEU A 98 1.49 -10.82 -15.53
N ASP A 99 1.10 -9.60 -15.16
CA ASP A 99 0.99 -8.49 -16.13
C ASP A 99 2.10 -7.42 -16.03
N LEU A 100 3.14 -7.64 -15.21
CA LEU A 100 4.23 -6.68 -15.01
C LEU A 100 5.63 -7.20 -15.39
N MET A 101 5.72 -8.34 -16.09
CA MET A 101 6.94 -8.83 -16.76
C MET A 101 6.76 -8.98 -18.28
N VAL A 102 6.00 -8.08 -18.92
CA VAL A 102 5.98 -7.85 -20.38
C VAL A 102 6.09 -6.35 -20.65
#